data_AF-X0VDK1-F1
#
_entry.id   AF-X0VDK1-F1
#
_cell.length_a   1.000
_cell.length_b   1.000
_cell.length_c   1.000
_cell.angle_alpha   90.00
_cell.angle_beta   90.00
_cell.angle_gamma   90.00
#
_symmetry.space_group_name_H-M   'P 1'
#
loop_
_entity.id
_entity.type
_entity.pdbx_description
1 polymer ?
#
loop_
_entity_poly.entity_id
_entity_poly.type
_entity_poly.pdbx_seq_one_letter_code
_entity_poly.pdbx_strand_id
1 'polypeptide(L)'
;DGIKREAADFLCHQVGFELKGGDYQADSELRIPICEECVQGLCSDKWILFYCIGCNESQWLKKDLAKMNYKEGTNIIALKKCPKCYNELLD
;
A
#
# COMPACT_ATOMS: atom_id res chain seq x y z
N ASP A 1 11.29 2.19 22.53
CA ASP A 1 10.37 1.28 23.25
C ASP A 1 9.28 0.78 22.33
N GLY A 2 9.49 -0.42 21.77
CA GLY A 2 8.59 -1.00 20.77
C GLY A 2 7.36 -1.60 21.43
N ILE A 3 6.28 -0.82 21.50
CA ILE A 3 4.96 -1.34 21.88
C ILE A 3 4.58 -2.41 20.84
N LYS A 4 4.59 -3.68 21.23
CA LYS A 4 4.03 -4.76 20.43
C LYS A 4 2.51 -4.61 20.45
N ARG A 5 1.94 -4.12 19.36
CA ARG A 5 0.49 -4.13 19.13
C ARG A 5 0.14 -5.39 18.35
N GLU A 6 -0.94 -6.05 18.74
CA GLU A 6 -1.51 -7.13 17.93
C GLU A 6 -2.06 -6.57 16.61
N ALA A 7 -2.05 -7.39 15.56
CA ALA A 7 -2.67 -7.04 14.30
C ALA A 7 -4.19 -7.08 14.47
N ALA A 8 -4.86 -5.99 14.10
CA ALA A 8 -6.33 -5.93 14.07
C ALA A 8 -6.88 -6.54 12.77
N ASP A 9 -6.09 -6.49 11.69
CA ASP A 9 -6.42 -7.06 10.38
C ASP A 9 -5.13 -7.30 9.56
N PHE A 10 -5.27 -7.74 8.31
CA PHE A 10 -4.18 -7.92 7.34
C PHE A 10 -4.52 -7.36 5.96
N LEU A 11 -3.59 -6.62 5.35
CA LEU A 11 -3.62 -6.37 3.91
C LEU A 11 -2.92 -7.51 3.19
N CYS A 12 -3.65 -8.18 2.31
CA CYS A 12 -3.12 -9.26 1.49
C CYS A 12 -3.02 -8.81 0.03
N HIS A 13 -1.87 -9.03 -0.60
CA HIS A 13 -1.64 -8.72 -2.01
C HIS A 13 -0.89 -9.86 -2.69
N GLN A 14 -1.40 -10.32 -3.83
CA GLN A 14 -0.71 -11.30 -4.66
C GLN A 14 0.44 -10.60 -5.39
N VAL A 15 1.66 -11.12 -5.22
CA VAL A 15 2.88 -10.62 -5.85
C VAL A 15 3.47 -11.71 -6.75
N GLY A 16 4.24 -11.29 -7.74
CA GLY A 16 4.56 -12.13 -8.88
C GLY A 16 5.21 -11.32 -9.99
N PHE A 17 5.31 -11.91 -11.17
CA PHE A 17 6.06 -11.36 -12.30
C PHE A 17 5.22 -11.29 -13.56
N GLU A 18 5.54 -10.31 -14.40
CA GLU A 18 4.99 -10.21 -15.75
C GLU A 18 5.70 -11.20 -16.67
N LEU A 19 4.90 -12.01 -17.36
CA LEU A 19 5.33 -12.93 -18.40
C LEU A 19 5.51 -12.20 -19.72
N LYS A 20 6.28 -12.82 -20.63
CA LYS A 20 6.34 -12.37 -22.03
C LYS A 20 4.94 -12.42 -22.63
N GLY A 21 4.46 -11.28 -23.14
CA GLY A 21 3.09 -11.14 -23.66
C GLY A 21 2.16 -10.33 -22.78
N GLY A 22 2.59 -9.90 -21.59
CA GLY A 22 1.83 -9.01 -20.72
C GLY A 22 0.93 -9.73 -19.71
N ASP A 23 0.93 -11.06 -19.69
CA ASP A 23 0.26 -11.84 -18.65
C ASP A 23 0.97 -11.69 -17.30
N TYR A 24 0.21 -11.71 -16.21
CA TYR A 24 0.76 -11.66 -14.86
C TYR A 24 0.66 -13.03 -14.18
N GLN A 25 1.78 -13.55 -13.68
CA GLN A 25 1.82 -14.77 -12.89
C GLN A 25 2.08 -14.43 -11.42
N ALA A 26 1.12 -14.79 -10.56
CA ALA A 26 1.30 -14.73 -9.11
C ALA A 26 2.23 -15.86 -8.64
N ASP A 27 3.12 -15.56 -7.71
CA ASP A 27 4.13 -16.48 -7.17
C ASP A 27 4.13 -16.48 -5.62
N SER A 28 3.67 -15.40 -5.00
CA SER A 28 3.61 -15.29 -3.54
C SER A 28 2.50 -14.34 -3.08
N GLU A 29 2.18 -14.39 -1.79
CA GLU A 29 1.22 -13.49 -1.14
C GLU A 29 1.94 -12.63 -0.09
N LEU A 30 1.92 -11.32 -0.30
CA LEU A 30 2.35 -10.35 0.68
C LEU A 30 1.25 -10.14 1.72
N ARG A 31 1.57 -10.35 3.00
CA ARG A 31 0.67 -10.18 4.14
C ARG A 31 1.21 -9.10 5.07
N ILE A 32 0.48 -8.00 5.21
CA ILE A 32 0.89 -6.84 6.00
C ILE A 32 -0.03 -6.73 7.21
N PRO A 33 0.47 -6.92 8.44
CA PRO A 33 -0.33 -6.71 9.64
C PRO A 33 -0.69 -5.23 9.76
N ILE A 34 -1.97 -4.93 9.99
CA ILE A 34 -2.46 -3.56 10.20
C ILE A 34 -2.96 -3.41 11.62
N CYS A 35 -2.60 -2.27 12.24
CA CYS A 35 -3.09 -1.91 13.56
C CYS A 35 -4.50 -1.33 13.47
N GLU A 36 -5.18 -1.27 14.62
CA GLU A 36 -6.54 -0.73 14.76
C GLU A 36 -6.70 0.66 14.14
N GLU A 37 -5.74 1.57 14.33
CA GLU A 37 -5.78 2.92 13.76
C GLU A 37 -5.75 2.91 12.22
N CYS A 38 -4.95 2.01 11.63
CA CYS A 38 -4.91 1.84 10.18
C CYS A 38 -6.23 1.28 9.65
N VAL A 39 -6.85 0.31 10.34
CA VAL A 39 -8.17 -0.23 9.98
C VAL A 39 -9.22 0.88 9.95
N GLN A 40 -9.26 1.70 11.00
CA GLN A 40 -10.17 2.84 11.08
C GLN A 40 -9.94 3.85 9.94
N GLY A 41 -8.67 4.11 9.59
CA GLY A 41 -8.30 4.92 8.44
C GLY A 41 -8.88 4.38 7.13
N LEU A 42 -8.70 3.08 6.87
CA LEU A 42 -9.19 2.40 5.67
C LEU A 42 -10.72 2.39 5.54
N CYS A 43 -11.44 2.35 6.66
CA CYS A 43 -12.91 2.37 6.67
C CYS A 43 -13.53 3.78 6.59
N SER A 44 -12.75 4.84 6.78
CA SER A 44 -13.29 6.19 6.98
C SER A 44 -13.68 6.96 5.72
N ASP A 45 -13.39 6.43 4.53
CA ASP A 45 -13.44 7.08 3.21
C ASP A 45 -12.70 8.43 3.08
N LYS A 46 -12.09 8.94 4.15
CA LYS A 46 -11.36 10.21 4.22
C LYS A 46 -9.88 10.07 3.89
N TRP A 47 -9.37 8.85 4.00
CA TRP A 47 -7.94 8.56 3.88
C TRP A 47 -7.68 7.61 2.73
N ILE A 48 -6.47 7.71 2.17
CA ILE A 48 -5.90 6.78 1.21
C ILE A 48 -4.57 6.32 1.75
N LEU A 49 -4.39 5.00 1.80
CA LEU A 49 -3.10 4.39 2.08
C LEU A 49 -2.36 4.16 0.76
N PHE A 50 -1.22 4.83 0.58
CA PHE A 50 -0.24 4.47 -0.43
C PHE A 50 0.71 3.45 0.18
N TYR A 51 0.83 2.30 -0.45
CA TYR A 51 1.71 1.23 0.00
C TYR A 51 2.71 0.86 -1.09
N CYS A 52 4.00 0.95 -0.80
CA CYS A 52 5.05 0.58 -1.74
C CYS A 52 5.46 -0.89 -1.53
N ILE A 53 5.19 -1.75 -2.52
CA ILE A 53 5.62 -3.15 -2.48
C ILE A 53 7.15 -3.26 -2.54
N GLY A 54 7.82 -2.34 -3.26
CA GLY A 54 9.27 -2.39 -3.44
C GLY A 54 10.10 -2.16 -2.16
N CYS A 55 9.61 -1.33 -1.22
CA CYS A 55 10.32 -1.05 0.03
C CYS A 55 9.48 -1.27 1.30
N ASN A 56 8.25 -1.78 1.17
CA ASN A 56 7.28 -2.00 2.25
C ASN A 56 6.92 -0.75 3.07
N GLU A 57 7.19 0.44 2.54
CA GLU A 57 6.85 1.71 3.18
C GLU A 57 5.39 2.07 2.91
N SER A 58 4.79 2.80 3.86
CA SER A 58 3.42 3.27 3.77
C SER A 58 3.33 4.78 3.96
N GLN A 59 2.37 5.40 3.27
CA GLN A 59 2.08 6.82 3.42
C GLN A 59 0.56 7.04 3.41
N TRP A 60 0.08 7.80 4.39
CA TRP A 60 -1.33 8.18 4.48
C TRP A 60 -1.56 9.54 3.86
N LEU A 61 -2.61 9.64 3.03
CA LEU A 61 -3.06 10.88 2.43
C LEU A 61 -4.51 11.14 2.82
N LYS A 62 -4.80 12.35 3.30
CA LYS A 62 -6.16 12.81 3.54
C LYS A 62 -6.76 13.34 2.24
N LYS A 63 -7.89 12.78 1.80
CA LYS A 63 -8.50 13.08 0.48
C LYS A 63 -8.89 14.56 0.33
N ASP A 64 -9.37 15.20 1.40
CA ASP A 64 -9.76 16.62 1.40
C ASP A 64 -8.59 17.60 1.27
N LEU A 65 -7.37 17.15 1.59
CA LEU A 65 -6.13 17.93 1.42
C LEU A 65 -5.43 17.63 0.09
N ALA A 66 -5.91 16.65 -0.67
CA ALA A 66 -5.31 16.27 -1.93
C ALA A 66 -5.71 17.25 -3.05
N LYS A 67 -4.75 17.62 -3.90
CA LYS A 67 -5.01 18.39 -5.13
C LYS A 67 -5.59 17.54 -6.26
N MET A 68 -5.59 16.21 -6.09
CA MET A 68 -6.10 15.24 -7.06
C MET A 68 -7.43 14.66 -6.59
N ASN A 69 -8.32 14.43 -7.56
CA ASN A 69 -9.56 13.72 -7.32
C ASN A 69 -9.31 12.21 -7.42
N TYR A 70 -9.38 11.51 -6.30
CA TYR A 70 -9.36 10.05 -6.26
C TYR A 70 -10.77 9.51 -6.45
N LYS A 71 -10.89 8.34 -7.09
CA LYS A 71 -12.20 7.69 -7.28
C LYS A 71 -12.82 7.35 -5.92
N GLU A 72 -14.13 7.47 -5.84
CA GLU A 72 -14.91 7.02 -4.67
C GLU A 72 -14.61 5.55 -4.37
N GLY A 73 -14.54 5.19 -3.08
CA GLY A 73 -14.14 3.85 -2.62
C GLY A 73 -12.64 3.52 -2.75
N THR A 74 -11.81 4.41 -3.32
CA THR A 74 -10.36 4.20 -3.33
C THR A 74 -9.80 4.54 -1.96
N ASN A 75 -9.48 3.51 -1.17
CA ASN A 75 -8.90 3.65 0.17
C ASN A 75 -7.46 3.10 0.25
N ILE A 76 -7.02 2.36 -0.78
CA ILE A 76 -5.66 1.81 -0.89
C ILE A 76 -5.15 1.97 -2.32
N ILE A 77 -3.89 2.39 -2.47
CA ILE A 77 -3.14 2.41 -3.73
C ILE A 77 -1.83 1.64 -3.52
N ALA A 78 -1.73 0.47 -4.15
CA ALA A 78 -0.50 -0.32 -4.16
C ALA A 78 0.43 0.16 -5.27
N LEU A 79 1.65 0.56 -4.90
CA LEU A 79 2.70 1.00 -5.80
C LEU A 79 3.70 -0.15 -5.99
N LYS A 80 4.06 -0.44 -7.24
CA LYS A 80 5.20 -1.34 -7.53
C LYS A 80 6.51 -0.75 -6.98
N LYS A 81 6.73 0.55 -7.20
CA LYS A 81 7.86 1.34 -6.67
C LYS A 81 7.39 2.75 -6.35
N CYS A 82 7.81 3.29 -5.21
CA CYS A 82 7.57 4.69 -4.84
C CYS A 82 8.75 5.58 -5.28
N PRO A 83 8.64 6.92 -5.18
CA PRO A 83 9.72 7.83 -5.55
C PRO A 83 11.05 7.55 -4.84
N LYS A 84 11.02 7.10 -3.57
CA LYS A 84 12.22 6.67 -2.83
C LYS A 84 12.90 5.50 -3.54
N CYS A 85 12.17 4.42 -3.84
CA CYS A 85 12.69 3.27 -4.58
C CYS A 85 13.19 3.63 -5.98
N TYR A 86 12.60 4.64 -6.62
CA TYR A 86 13.02 5.06 -7.95
C TYR A 86 14.37 5.78 -7.90
N ASN A 87 14.56 6.66 -6.92
CA ASN A 87 15.81 7.42 -6.75
C ASN A 87 16.98 6.53 -6.33
N GLU A 88 16.74 5.51 -5.49
CA GLU A 88 17.75 4.52 -5.09
C GLU A 88 18.30 3.66 -6.26
N LEU A 89 17.70 3.71 -7.45
CA LEU A 89 18.18 3.00 -8.65
C LEU A 89 19.06 3.88 -9.55
N LEU A 90 19.11 5.19 -9.29
CA LEU A 90 19.86 6.17 -10.06
C LEU A 90 21.22 6.50 -9.42
N ASP A 91 21.41 6.09 -8.16
CA ASP A 91 22.67 6.13 -7.40
C ASP A 91 23.41 4.78 -7.49
#